data_AF-A0A7V7QLV2-F1
#
_entry.id   AF-A0A7V7QLV2-F1
#
_cell.length_a   1.000
_cell.length_b   1.000
_cell.length_c   1.000
_cell.angle_alpha   90.00
_cell.angle_beta   90.00
_cell.angle_gamma   90.00
#
_symmetry.space_group_name_H-M   'P 1'
#
loop_
_entity.id
_entity.type
_entity.pdbx_description
1 polymer ?
#
loop_
_entity_poly.entity_id
_entity_poly.type
_entity_poly.pdbx_seq_one_letter_code
_entity_poly.pdbx_strand_id
1 'polypeptide(L)'
;MENQIGKKGKVITGSTLKLIAIITMLIDHIGAAIVEQMPTFSISKGNNLYHLDMILRGIGRIAFPIFCFLLVEGFLHTRDSKKYAARLFFFALISEIPFDLAFSNQILEFRYQNVYFTLFIGLLTLMAVKYFEANKFMQIISMLVGIMTANFLHTDYAGFGVVLILLLYILHDKIILRNIIGCIAVLWEAPATIAFIPITLYNGKRGIQMKYFFYIFYPAHLLLLYAISQFISGGI
;
A
#
# COMPACT_ATOMS: atom_id res chain seq x y z
N MET A 1 28.74 -6.28 14.99
CA MET A 1 29.21 -6.53 13.60
C MET A 1 28.09 -6.44 12.55
N GLU A 2 26.80 -6.55 12.89
CA GLU A 2 25.67 -6.35 11.95
C GLU A 2 25.60 -4.94 11.32
N ASN A 3 26.07 -3.90 12.02
CA ASN A 3 25.98 -2.50 11.54
C ASN A 3 26.95 -2.13 10.40
N GLN A 4 27.92 -2.98 10.07
CA GLN A 4 28.89 -2.74 8.99
C GLN A 4 28.52 -3.47 7.69
N ILE A 5 27.82 -4.60 7.77
CA ILE A 5 27.37 -5.37 6.59
C ILE A 5 26.25 -4.62 5.85
N GLY A 6 25.41 -3.88 6.57
CA GLY A 6 24.31 -3.12 5.99
C GLY A 6 24.68 -1.81 5.26
N LYS A 7 25.96 -1.42 5.16
CA LYS A 7 26.37 -0.18 4.46
C LYS A 7 26.90 -0.41 3.04
N LYS A 8 27.37 -1.62 2.69
CA LYS A 8 27.80 -1.95 1.33
C LYS A 8 26.59 -2.42 0.53
N GLY A 9 26.13 -1.61 -0.44
CA GLY A 9 25.03 -1.97 -1.36
C GLY A 9 23.73 -1.18 -1.20
N LYS A 10 23.64 -0.25 -0.25
CA LYS A 10 22.48 0.64 -0.11
C LYS A 10 22.57 1.82 -1.08
N VAL A 11 21.85 1.75 -2.19
CA VAL A 11 21.92 2.73 -3.29
C VAL A 11 20.64 3.56 -3.43
N ILE A 12 19.48 3.00 -3.03
CA ILE A 12 18.16 3.55 -3.39
C ILE A 12 17.68 4.54 -2.32
N THR A 13 17.17 5.70 -2.75
CA THR A 13 16.56 6.71 -1.86
C THR A 13 15.07 6.49 -1.66
N GLY A 14 14.47 7.15 -0.67
CA GLY A 14 13.04 7.05 -0.38
C GLY A 14 12.16 7.55 -1.53
N SER A 15 12.61 8.56 -2.29
CA SER A 15 11.91 9.01 -3.50
C SER A 15 11.95 7.98 -4.63
N THR A 16 13.06 7.26 -4.79
CA THR A 16 13.18 6.18 -5.76
C THR A 16 12.29 4.99 -5.36
N LEU A 17 12.25 4.66 -4.07
CA LEU A 17 11.39 3.60 -3.55
C LEU A 17 9.90 3.94 -3.77
N LYS A 18 9.51 5.19 -3.55
CA LYS A 18 8.17 5.69 -3.90
C LYS A 18 7.88 5.58 -5.39
N LEU A 19 8.86 5.91 -6.24
CA LEU A 19 8.70 5.82 -7.69
C LEU A 19 8.42 4.38 -8.13
N ILE A 20 9.17 3.42 -7.59
CA ILE A 20 8.91 1.98 -7.83
C ILE A 20 7.47 1.64 -7.44
N ALA A 21 7.05 2.02 -6.22
CA ALA A 21 5.71 1.71 -5.72
C ALA A 21 4.58 2.30 -6.58
N ILE A 22 4.69 3.56 -7.02
CA ILE A 22 3.64 4.18 -7.84
C ILE A 22 3.58 3.60 -9.25
N ILE A 23 4.72 3.19 -9.82
CA ILE A 23 4.76 2.55 -11.15
C ILE A 23 4.12 1.16 -11.05
N THR A 24 4.51 0.36 -10.06
CA THR A 24 3.91 -0.98 -9.88
C THR A 24 2.42 -0.89 -9.55
N MET A 25 2.00 0.09 -8.73
CA MET A 25 0.58 0.33 -8.44
C MET A 25 -0.21 0.75 -9.69
N LEU A 26 0.35 1.59 -10.57
CA LEU A 26 -0.29 1.94 -11.83
C LEU A 26 -0.49 0.70 -12.71
N ILE A 27 0.50 -0.19 -12.76
CA ILE A 27 0.41 -1.47 -13.49
C ILE A 27 -0.70 -2.35 -12.90
N ASP A 28 -0.83 -2.41 -11.56
CA ASP A 28 -1.94 -3.13 -10.88
C ASP A 28 -3.30 -2.63 -11.35
N HIS A 29 -3.49 -1.31 -11.29
CA HIS A 29 -4.77 -0.70 -11.58
C HIS A 29 -5.09 -0.72 -13.07
N ILE A 30 -4.10 -0.79 -13.97
CA ILE A 30 -4.38 -1.09 -15.38
C ILE A 30 -5.04 -2.48 -15.51
N GLY A 31 -4.56 -3.48 -14.77
CA GLY A 31 -5.22 -4.79 -14.68
C GLY A 31 -6.63 -4.67 -14.14
N ALA A 32 -6.77 -4.15 -12.92
CA ALA A 32 -8.03 -4.15 -12.19
C ALA A 32 -9.10 -3.15 -12.70
N ALA A 33 -8.72 -1.96 -13.18
CA ALA A 33 -9.67 -0.94 -13.63
C ALA A 33 -9.95 -0.97 -15.15
N ILE A 34 -9.07 -1.58 -15.95
CA ILE A 34 -9.29 -1.71 -17.40
C ILE A 34 -9.56 -3.17 -17.75
N VAL A 35 -8.62 -4.08 -17.51
CA VAL A 35 -8.73 -5.47 -18.00
C VAL A 35 -9.89 -6.20 -17.34
N GLU A 36 -10.03 -6.15 -16.01
CA GLU A 36 -11.12 -6.81 -15.28
C GLU A 36 -12.50 -6.20 -15.62
N GLN A 37 -12.55 -4.93 -16.02
CA GLN A 37 -13.80 -4.23 -16.37
C GLN A 37 -14.26 -4.51 -17.81
N MET A 38 -13.43 -5.13 -18.66
CA MET A 38 -13.85 -5.46 -20.03
C MET A 38 -14.95 -6.52 -20.03
N PRO A 39 -16.03 -6.38 -20.84
CA PRO A 39 -17.11 -7.36 -20.92
C PRO A 39 -16.65 -8.77 -21.29
N THR A 40 -15.56 -8.86 -22.08
CA THR A 40 -14.98 -10.13 -22.55
C THR A 40 -14.18 -10.85 -21.45
N PHE A 41 -13.81 -10.19 -20.35
CA PHE A 41 -12.98 -10.78 -19.29
C PHE A 41 -13.66 -11.98 -18.64
N SER A 42 -14.94 -11.85 -18.25
CA SER A 42 -15.70 -12.91 -17.57
C SER A 42 -15.96 -14.14 -18.44
N ILE A 43 -16.02 -13.97 -19.77
CA ILE A 43 -16.22 -15.04 -20.76
C ILE A 43 -14.90 -15.76 -21.04
N SER A 44 -13.77 -15.17 -20.64
CA SER A 44 -12.42 -15.52 -21.08
C SER A 44 -11.55 -16.16 -19.98
N LYS A 45 -12.17 -16.81 -18.97
CA LYS A 45 -11.44 -17.60 -17.96
C LYS A 45 -10.64 -18.71 -18.65
N GLY A 46 -9.33 -18.48 -18.81
CA GLY A 46 -8.39 -19.41 -19.46
C GLY A 46 -7.72 -18.91 -20.75
N ASN A 47 -8.04 -17.71 -21.25
CA ASN A 47 -7.32 -17.13 -22.40
C ASN A 47 -6.25 -16.11 -21.99
N ASN A 48 -5.56 -15.55 -22.99
CA ASN A 48 -4.48 -14.58 -22.84
C ASN A 48 -4.83 -13.35 -21.98
N LEU A 49 -6.09 -12.87 -21.96
CA LEU A 49 -6.49 -11.73 -21.12
C LEU A 49 -6.40 -12.03 -19.62
N TYR A 50 -6.79 -13.23 -19.20
CA TYR A 50 -6.68 -13.65 -17.79
C TYR A 50 -5.22 -13.77 -17.36
N HIS A 51 -4.37 -14.32 -18.24
CA HIS A 51 -2.92 -14.38 -17.98
C HIS A 51 -2.28 -13.00 -17.91
N LEU A 52 -2.69 -12.08 -18.79
CA LEU A 52 -2.25 -10.69 -18.76
C LEU A 52 -2.65 -10.04 -17.43
N ASP A 53 -3.91 -10.15 -17.03
CA ASP A 53 -4.39 -9.61 -15.74
C ASP A 53 -3.58 -10.17 -14.56
N MET A 54 -3.40 -11.49 -14.49
CA MET A 54 -2.61 -12.14 -13.42
C MET A 54 -1.18 -11.59 -13.34
N ILE A 55 -0.54 -11.29 -14.48
CA ILE A 55 0.79 -10.68 -14.53
C ILE A 55 0.76 -9.23 -14.05
N LEU A 56 -0.20 -8.44 -14.52
CA LEU A 56 -0.36 -7.03 -14.14
C LEU A 56 -0.61 -6.88 -12.63
N ARG A 57 -1.57 -7.65 -12.10
CA ARG A 57 -1.91 -7.73 -10.67
C ARG A 57 -0.70 -8.22 -9.86
N GLY A 58 0.00 -9.24 -10.36
CA GLY A 58 1.23 -9.76 -9.73
C GLY A 58 2.32 -8.70 -9.58
N ILE A 59 2.63 -7.93 -10.63
CA ILE A 59 3.58 -6.81 -10.56
C ILE A 59 3.07 -5.75 -9.56
N GLY A 60 1.76 -5.52 -9.57
CA GLY A 60 1.06 -4.61 -8.68
C GLY A 60 1.28 -4.84 -7.20
N ARG A 61 1.29 -6.11 -6.78
CA ARG A 61 1.44 -6.51 -5.37
C ARG A 61 2.74 -6.03 -4.72
N ILE A 62 3.75 -5.66 -5.50
CA ILE A 62 5.01 -5.07 -5.03
C ILE A 62 4.78 -3.70 -4.37
N ALA A 63 3.76 -2.95 -4.79
CA ALA A 63 3.53 -1.59 -4.32
C ALA A 63 3.20 -1.52 -2.82
N PHE A 64 2.34 -2.40 -2.34
CA PHE A 64 1.76 -2.29 -1.00
C PHE A 64 2.77 -2.44 0.14
N PRO A 65 3.67 -3.46 0.16
CA PRO A 65 4.71 -3.55 1.19
C PRO A 65 5.68 -2.37 1.16
N ILE A 66 5.96 -1.81 -0.02
CA ILE A 66 6.78 -0.60 -0.15
C ILE A 66 6.09 0.60 0.50
N PHE A 67 4.79 0.80 0.26
CA PHE A 67 4.02 1.87 0.91
C PHE A 67 3.95 1.68 2.44
N CYS A 68 3.75 0.46 2.92
CA CYS A 68 3.78 0.14 4.35
C CYS A 68 5.14 0.49 4.96
N PHE A 69 6.24 0.10 4.31
CA PHE A 69 7.60 0.41 4.76
C PHE A 69 7.85 1.93 4.80
N LEU A 70 7.47 2.65 3.75
CA LEU A 70 7.62 4.11 3.68
C LEU A 70 6.74 4.85 4.70
N LEU A 71 5.59 4.27 5.07
CA LEU A 71 4.72 4.80 6.13
C LEU A 71 5.41 4.69 7.49
N VAL A 72 6.00 3.53 7.80
CA VAL A 72 6.78 3.31 9.03
C VAL A 72 7.97 4.26 9.09
N GLU A 73 8.76 4.34 8.02
CA GLU A 73 9.87 5.31 7.90
C GLU A 73 9.39 6.75 8.10
N GLY A 74 8.25 7.11 7.49
CA GLY A 74 7.63 8.42 7.63
C GLY A 74 7.20 8.72 9.06
N PHE A 75 6.64 7.73 9.77
CA PHE A 75 6.21 7.85 11.16
C PHE A 75 7.39 8.05 12.11
N LEU A 76 8.47 7.28 11.93
CA LEU A 76 9.68 7.36 12.77
C LEU A 76 10.40 8.70 12.65
N HIS A 77 10.37 9.32 11.47
CA HIS A 77 11.08 10.58 11.19
C HIS A 77 10.19 11.84 11.25
N THR A 78 8.87 11.68 11.42
CA THR A 78 7.93 12.81 11.47
C THR A 78 7.87 13.42 12.86
N ARG A 79 7.91 14.76 12.92
CA ARG A 79 7.73 15.52 14.18
C ARG A 79 6.27 15.61 14.63
N ASP A 80 5.32 15.55 13.68
CA ASP A 80 3.89 15.73 13.94
C ASP A 80 3.07 14.63 13.24
N SER A 81 2.88 13.52 13.97
CA SER A 81 2.16 12.35 13.46
C SER A 81 0.66 12.62 13.29
N LYS A 82 0.09 13.59 14.02
CA LYS A 82 -1.33 13.98 13.89
C LYS A 82 -1.58 14.63 12.53
N LYS A 83 -0.73 15.59 12.12
CA LYS A 83 -0.80 16.17 10.77
C LYS A 83 -0.51 15.15 9.68
N TYR A 84 0.30 14.13 9.96
CA TYR A 84 0.51 13.04 9.02
C TYR A 84 -0.75 12.21 8.83
N ALA A 85 -1.38 11.77 9.93
CA ALA A 85 -2.64 11.05 9.91
C ALA A 85 -3.77 11.86 9.24
N ALA A 86 -3.89 13.16 9.55
CA ALA A 86 -4.89 14.03 8.94
C ALA A 86 -4.73 14.14 7.41
N ARG A 87 -3.50 14.25 6.90
CA ARG A 87 -3.26 14.25 5.45
C ARG A 87 -3.66 12.92 4.82
N LEU A 88 -3.32 11.81 5.48
CA LEU A 88 -3.62 10.48 4.98
C LEU A 88 -5.13 10.25 4.90
N PHE A 89 -5.86 10.64 5.95
CA PHE A 89 -7.32 10.59 5.99
C PHE A 89 -7.97 11.48 4.93
N PHE A 90 -7.48 12.72 4.76
CA PHE A 90 -7.99 13.62 3.72
C PHE A 90 -7.87 13.02 2.31
N PHE A 91 -6.73 12.40 1.99
CA PHE A 91 -6.56 11.71 0.71
C PHE A 91 -7.34 10.40 0.61
N ALA A 92 -7.60 9.71 1.73
CA ALA A 92 -8.52 8.57 1.75
C ALA A 92 -9.92 9.00 1.31
N LEU A 93 -10.45 10.10 1.86
CA LEU A 93 -11.78 10.61 1.49
C LEU A 93 -11.87 11.06 0.03
N ILE A 94 -10.88 11.83 -0.46
CA ILE A 94 -10.88 12.31 -1.85
C ILE A 94 -10.77 11.15 -2.83
N SER A 95 -9.96 10.15 -2.51
CA SER A 95 -9.70 9.06 -3.42
C SER A 95 -10.80 8.02 -3.48
N GLU A 96 -11.78 8.08 -2.57
CA GLU A 96 -12.91 7.15 -2.54
C GLU A 96 -13.75 7.22 -3.81
N ILE A 97 -14.09 8.44 -4.26
CA ILE A 97 -14.88 8.62 -5.48
C ILE A 97 -14.17 8.05 -6.73
N PRO A 98 -12.89 8.40 -7.02
CA PRO A 98 -12.14 7.77 -8.10
C PRO A 98 -12.00 6.25 -7.97
N PHE A 99 -11.83 5.75 -6.75
CA PHE A 99 -11.65 4.33 -6.48
C PHE A 99 -12.93 3.54 -6.78
N ASP A 100 -14.06 3.99 -6.25
CA ASP A 100 -15.35 3.35 -6.47
C ASP A 100 -15.73 3.37 -7.95
N LEU A 101 -15.49 4.50 -8.64
CA LEU A 101 -15.73 4.60 -10.08
C LEU A 101 -14.89 3.58 -10.84
N ALA A 102 -13.58 3.51 -10.57
CA ALA A 102 -12.66 2.65 -11.30
C ALA A 102 -12.91 1.15 -11.10
N PHE A 103 -13.35 0.72 -9.91
CA PHE A 103 -13.45 -0.70 -9.57
C PHE A 103 -14.89 -1.23 -9.48
N SER A 104 -15.87 -0.37 -9.22
CA SER A 104 -17.28 -0.77 -9.06
C SER A 104 -18.23 -0.12 -10.06
N ASN A 105 -17.75 0.85 -10.87
CA ASN A 105 -18.58 1.72 -11.72
C ASN A 105 -19.69 2.47 -10.95
N GLN A 106 -19.55 2.63 -9.63
CA GLN A 106 -20.44 3.41 -8.78
C GLN A 106 -19.71 4.62 -8.21
N ILE A 107 -20.46 5.68 -7.87
CA ILE A 107 -19.87 6.92 -7.34
C ILE A 107 -19.50 6.79 -5.86
N LEU A 108 -20.27 6.01 -5.09
CA LEU A 108 -20.07 5.74 -3.67
C LEU A 108 -20.50 4.30 -3.35
N GLU A 109 -19.53 3.45 -3.03
CA GLU A 109 -19.72 2.04 -2.67
C GLU A 109 -19.07 1.75 -1.32
N PHE A 110 -19.88 1.50 -0.30
CA PHE A 110 -19.38 1.36 1.08
C PHE A 110 -18.86 -0.03 1.44
N ARG A 111 -18.91 -1.00 0.50
CA ARG A 111 -18.52 -2.39 0.77
C ARG A 111 -17.01 -2.62 0.74
N TYR A 112 -16.25 -1.75 0.10
CA TYR A 112 -14.82 -1.92 -0.08
C TYR A 112 -14.15 -0.55 -0.14
N GLN A 113 -13.12 -0.34 0.67
CA GLN A 113 -12.54 0.98 0.89
C GLN A 113 -11.09 1.03 0.41
N ASN A 114 -10.66 2.18 -0.10
CA ASN A 114 -9.34 2.30 -0.72
C ASN A 114 -8.14 2.07 0.24
N VAL A 115 -6.95 1.87 -0.35
CA VAL A 115 -5.72 1.55 0.38
C VAL A 115 -5.31 2.61 1.42
N TYR A 116 -5.66 3.89 1.22
CA TYR A 116 -5.32 4.94 2.17
C TYR A 116 -6.03 4.76 3.51
N PHE A 117 -7.24 4.18 3.54
CA PHE A 117 -7.89 3.83 4.80
C PHE A 117 -7.10 2.79 5.58
N THR A 118 -6.60 1.74 4.92
CA THR A 118 -5.73 0.73 5.54
C THR A 118 -4.48 1.37 6.14
N LEU A 119 -3.79 2.22 5.35
CA LEU A 119 -2.59 2.93 5.79
C LEU A 119 -2.89 3.89 6.96
N PHE A 120 -4.04 4.57 6.93
CA PHE A 120 -4.49 5.47 7.99
C PHE A 120 -4.73 4.74 9.29
N ILE A 121 -5.49 3.64 9.26
CA ILE A 121 -5.73 2.79 10.44
C ILE A 121 -4.39 2.27 10.97
N GLY A 122 -3.52 1.76 10.10
CA GLY A 122 -2.19 1.30 10.49
C GLY A 122 -1.36 2.39 11.19
N LEU A 123 -1.39 3.62 10.67
CA LEU A 123 -0.71 4.76 11.30
C LEU A 123 -1.31 5.11 12.67
N LEU A 124 -2.64 5.11 12.82
CA LEU A 124 -3.29 5.32 14.11
C LEU A 124 -2.93 4.21 15.11
N THR A 125 -2.84 2.96 14.66
CA THR A 125 -2.40 1.84 15.47
C THR A 125 -0.95 2.03 15.94
N LEU A 126 -0.04 2.47 15.06
CA LEU A 126 1.34 2.80 15.45
C LEU A 126 1.38 3.94 16.48
N MET A 127 0.56 4.98 16.29
CA MET A 127 0.46 6.08 17.24
C MET A 127 -0.02 5.60 18.61
N ALA A 128 -1.02 4.73 18.66
CA ALA A 128 -1.53 4.16 19.91
C ALA A 128 -0.52 3.22 20.59
N VAL A 129 0.13 2.33 19.83
CA VAL A 129 1.18 1.43 20.34
C VAL A 129 2.35 2.23 20.94
N LYS A 130 2.75 3.33 20.30
CA LYS A 130 3.79 4.23 20.81
C LYS A 130 3.33 4.99 22.05
N TYR A 131 2.07 5.44 22.09
CA TYR A 131 1.51 6.15 23.23
C TYR A 131 1.48 5.27 24.50
N PHE A 132 1.17 3.98 24.35
CA PHE A 132 1.11 3.01 25.44
C PHE A 132 2.42 2.22 25.64
N GLU A 133 3.59 2.80 25.34
CA GLU A 133 4.88 2.09 25.43
C GLU A 133 5.18 1.47 26.79
N ALA A 134 4.67 2.06 27.88
CA ALA A 134 4.82 1.54 29.24
C ALA A 134 3.84 0.40 29.60
N ASN A 135 2.78 0.19 28.81
CA ASN A 135 1.72 -0.77 29.11
C ASN A 135 1.49 -1.75 27.95
N LYS A 136 2.17 -2.90 28.02
CA LYS A 136 2.08 -3.98 27.01
C LYS A 136 0.66 -4.46 26.74
N PHE A 137 -0.19 -4.52 27.75
CA PHE A 137 -1.57 -4.94 27.60
C PHE A 137 -2.35 -3.96 26.72
N MET A 138 -2.19 -2.65 26.95
CA MET A 138 -2.81 -1.61 26.13
C MET A 138 -2.24 -1.57 24.71
N GLN A 139 -0.96 -1.92 24.50
CA GLN A 139 -0.41 -2.08 23.15
C GLN A 139 -1.09 -3.22 22.39
N ILE A 140 -1.26 -4.39 23.02
CA ILE A 140 -1.95 -5.53 22.40
C ILE A 140 -3.38 -5.15 22.06
N ILE A 141 -4.11 -4.51 22.97
CA ILE A 141 -5.46 -4.00 22.70
C ILE A 141 -5.45 -3.05 21.50
N SER A 142 -4.52 -2.10 21.45
CA SER A 142 -4.41 -1.14 20.35
C SER A 142 -4.19 -1.82 19.01
N MET A 143 -3.34 -2.86 18.96
CA MET A 143 -3.11 -3.67 17.76
C MET A 143 -4.38 -4.42 17.34
N LEU A 144 -5.05 -5.09 18.27
CA LEU A 144 -6.29 -5.83 18.00
C LEU A 144 -7.40 -4.92 17.49
N VAL A 145 -7.59 -3.75 18.13
CA VAL A 145 -8.57 -2.75 17.69
C VAL A 145 -8.24 -2.26 16.29
N GLY A 146 -6.98 -1.97 15.97
CA GLY A 146 -6.57 -1.57 14.62
C GLY A 146 -6.90 -2.62 13.55
N ILE A 147 -6.54 -3.88 13.81
CA ILE A 147 -6.78 -5.02 12.92
C ILE A 147 -8.29 -5.23 12.72
N MET A 148 -9.06 -5.23 13.81
CA MET A 148 -10.52 -5.38 13.77
C MET A 148 -11.19 -4.23 13.03
N THR A 149 -10.74 -2.99 13.23
CA THR A 149 -11.27 -1.81 12.55
C THR A 149 -11.05 -1.90 11.04
N ALA A 150 -9.85 -2.29 10.60
CA ALA A 150 -9.56 -2.44 9.18
C ALA A 150 -10.37 -3.56 8.52
N ASN A 151 -10.60 -4.68 9.24
CA ASN A 151 -11.49 -5.76 8.78
C ASN A 151 -12.95 -5.32 8.71
N PHE A 152 -13.44 -4.62 9.74
CA PHE A 152 -14.82 -4.16 9.83
C PHE A 152 -15.17 -3.14 8.74
N LEU A 153 -14.22 -2.27 8.40
CA LEU A 153 -14.38 -1.27 7.33
C LEU A 153 -14.06 -1.84 5.93
N HIS A 154 -13.74 -3.12 5.81
CA HIS A 154 -13.43 -3.78 4.53
C HIS A 154 -12.43 -3.00 3.67
N THR A 155 -11.35 -2.52 4.29
CA THR A 155 -10.31 -1.77 3.56
C THR A 155 -9.48 -2.72 2.68
N ASP A 156 -8.88 -2.21 1.60
CA ASP A 156 -8.16 -2.98 0.56
C ASP A 156 -7.37 -4.21 1.06
N TYR A 157 -6.45 -4.01 2.02
CA TYR A 157 -5.66 -5.10 2.63
C TYR A 157 -6.11 -5.46 4.06
N ALA A 158 -7.20 -4.84 4.52
CA ALA A 158 -7.84 -5.07 5.80
C ALA A 158 -6.83 -5.17 6.97
N GLY A 159 -7.08 -6.09 7.91
CA GLY A 159 -6.21 -6.36 9.04
C GLY A 159 -4.81 -6.85 8.66
N PHE A 160 -4.64 -7.54 7.53
CA PHE A 160 -3.33 -8.00 7.06
C PHE A 160 -2.38 -6.83 6.78
N GLY A 161 -2.91 -5.75 6.21
CA GLY A 161 -2.16 -4.52 5.99
C GLY A 161 -1.67 -3.89 7.30
N VAL A 162 -2.54 -3.83 8.32
CA VAL A 162 -2.18 -3.32 9.65
C VAL A 162 -1.11 -4.19 10.30
N VAL A 163 -1.23 -5.53 10.20
CA VAL A 163 -0.22 -6.47 10.69
C VAL A 163 1.13 -6.26 10.01
N LEU A 164 1.16 -6.08 8.68
CA LEU A 164 2.39 -5.82 7.94
C LEU A 164 3.06 -4.51 8.40
N ILE A 165 2.29 -3.44 8.60
CA ILE A 165 2.80 -2.17 9.13
C ILE A 165 3.43 -2.36 10.52
N LEU A 166 2.75 -3.08 11.42
CA LEU A 166 3.26 -3.37 12.77
C LEU A 166 4.54 -4.20 12.75
N LEU A 167 4.59 -5.23 11.89
CA LEU A 167 5.77 -6.07 11.69
C LEU A 167 6.96 -5.22 11.23
N LEU A 168 6.75 -4.38 10.20
CA LEU A 168 7.81 -3.51 9.66
C LEU A 168 8.29 -2.49 10.70
N TYR A 169 7.40 -1.99 11.56
CA TYR A 169 7.74 -1.11 12.68
C TYR A 169 8.56 -1.83 13.76
N ILE A 170 8.09 -2.97 14.26
CA ILE A 170 8.74 -3.73 15.35
C ILE A 170 10.13 -4.23 14.91
N LEU A 171 10.26 -4.64 13.64
CA LEU A 171 11.50 -5.19 13.10
C LEU A 171 12.35 -4.14 12.38
N HIS A 172 12.03 -2.85 12.50
CA HIS A 172 12.67 -1.76 11.77
C HIS A 172 14.21 -1.84 11.80
N ASP A 173 14.78 -2.07 12.99
CA ASP A 173 16.24 -2.10 13.20
C ASP A 173 16.90 -3.45 12.83
N LYS A 174 16.10 -4.52 12.71
CA LYS A 174 16.57 -5.89 12.42
C LYS A 174 16.34 -6.24 10.95
N ILE A 175 17.12 -5.63 10.04
CA ILE A 175 16.91 -5.68 8.57
C ILE A 175 16.69 -7.10 8.04
N ILE A 176 17.56 -8.05 8.40
CA ILE A 176 17.47 -9.44 7.91
C ILE A 176 16.17 -10.09 8.38
N LEU A 177 15.87 -9.97 9.67
CA LEU A 177 14.66 -10.56 10.27
C LEU A 177 13.39 -9.91 9.71
N ARG A 178 13.39 -8.58 9.54
CA ARG A 178 12.31 -7.83 8.90
C ARG A 178 11.99 -8.35 7.51
N ASN A 179 13.02 -8.62 6.71
CA ASN A 179 12.82 -9.09 5.35
C ASN A 179 12.32 -10.55 5.33
N ILE A 180 12.87 -11.44 6.15
CA ILE A 180 12.44 -12.84 6.21
C ILE A 180 10.99 -12.93 6.70
N ILE A 181 10.69 -12.34 7.87
CA ILE A 181 9.33 -12.38 8.43
C ILE A 181 8.37 -11.60 7.55
N GLY A 182 8.81 -10.48 6.97
CA GLY A 182 8.03 -9.70 6.02
C GLY A 182 7.66 -10.49 4.77
N CYS A 183 8.60 -11.22 4.17
CA CYS A 183 8.30 -12.13 3.05
C CYS A 183 7.29 -13.20 3.47
N ILE A 184 7.47 -13.83 4.64
CA ILE A 184 6.53 -14.84 5.16
C ILE A 184 5.13 -14.25 5.32
N ALA A 185 5.02 -13.04 5.88
CA ALA A 185 3.74 -12.37 6.13
C ALA A 185 2.96 -12.02 4.84
N VAL A 186 3.64 -11.92 3.70
CA VAL A 186 3.02 -11.62 2.40
C VAL A 186 3.00 -12.82 1.45
N LEU A 187 3.32 -14.04 1.90
CA LEU A 187 3.35 -15.23 1.03
C LEU A 187 2.00 -15.57 0.40
N TRP A 188 0.89 -15.16 1.03
CA TRP A 188 -0.45 -15.29 0.46
C TRP A 188 -0.62 -14.48 -0.83
N GLU A 189 0.23 -13.47 -1.04
CA GLU A 189 0.39 -12.69 -2.27
C GLU A 189 1.86 -12.80 -2.73
N ALA A 190 2.28 -14.00 -3.15
CA ALA A 190 3.69 -14.33 -3.41
C ALA A 190 4.49 -13.26 -4.19
N PRO A 191 3.96 -12.58 -5.23
CA PRO A 191 4.68 -11.51 -5.93
C PRO A 191 5.07 -10.31 -5.03
N ALA A 192 4.32 -10.03 -3.97
CA ALA A 192 4.60 -8.97 -3.00
C ALA A 192 5.97 -9.15 -2.31
N THR A 193 6.48 -10.38 -2.21
CA THR A 193 7.81 -10.66 -1.63
C THR A 193 8.94 -9.93 -2.37
N ILE A 194 8.78 -9.65 -3.66
CA ILE A 194 9.75 -8.93 -4.49
C ILE A 194 9.99 -7.51 -3.94
N ALA A 195 9.01 -6.91 -3.25
CA ALA A 195 9.14 -5.61 -2.61
C ALA A 195 10.30 -5.52 -1.61
N PHE A 196 10.68 -6.64 -0.97
CA PHE A 196 11.76 -6.65 0.01
C PHE A 196 13.14 -6.47 -0.62
N ILE A 197 13.30 -6.69 -1.92
CA ILE A 197 14.54 -6.41 -2.65
C ILE A 197 14.86 -4.90 -2.63
N PRO A 198 14.03 -4.01 -3.20
CA PRO A 198 14.30 -2.57 -3.16
C PRO A 198 14.23 -1.99 -1.74
N ILE A 199 13.41 -2.54 -0.83
CA ILE A 199 13.39 -2.15 0.60
C ILE A 199 14.76 -2.42 1.27
N THR A 200 15.45 -3.50 0.90
CA THR A 200 16.79 -3.82 1.44
C THR A 200 17.87 -2.86 0.93
N LEU A 201 17.72 -2.41 -0.32
CA LEU A 201 18.63 -1.47 -0.98
C LEU A 201 18.42 -0.02 -0.54
N TYR A 202 17.40 0.26 0.29
CA TYR A 202 17.10 1.59 0.80
C TYR A 202 18.21 2.13 1.71
N ASN A 203 18.67 3.34 1.42
CA ASN A 203 19.83 3.96 2.06
C ASN A 203 19.52 4.89 3.25
N GLY A 204 18.26 4.96 3.70
CA GLY A 204 17.84 5.84 4.79
C GLY A 204 17.69 7.32 4.41
N LYS A 205 18.03 7.71 3.17
CA LYS A 205 17.86 9.09 2.70
C LYS A 205 16.50 9.26 2.08
N ARG A 206 15.82 10.36 2.45
CA ARG A 206 14.50 10.73 1.93
C ARG A 206 14.47 10.93 0.41
N GLY A 207 15.55 11.45 -0.18
CA GLY A 207 15.62 11.80 -1.61
C GLY A 207 14.81 13.05 -1.97
N ILE A 208 14.37 13.14 -3.23
CA ILE A 208 13.68 14.32 -3.79
C ILE A 208 12.27 14.44 -3.20
N GLN A 209 11.87 15.67 -2.83
CA GLN A 209 10.59 15.94 -2.19
C GLN A 209 9.50 16.38 -3.18
N MET A 210 8.84 15.43 -3.83
CA MET A 210 7.68 15.69 -4.71
C MET A 210 6.36 15.45 -3.99
N LYS A 211 6.14 16.13 -2.86
CA LYS A 211 5.04 15.81 -1.93
C LYS A 211 3.66 15.81 -2.61
N TYR A 212 3.30 16.88 -3.31
CA TYR A 212 1.97 17.02 -3.90
C TYR A 212 1.73 16.06 -5.08
N PHE A 213 2.77 15.82 -5.90
CA PHE A 213 2.70 14.87 -7.00
C PHE A 213 2.27 13.48 -6.52
N PHE A 214 2.94 12.93 -5.50
CA PHE A 214 2.63 11.59 -5.02
C PHE A 214 1.22 11.46 -4.42
N TYR A 215 0.71 12.53 -3.81
CA TYR A 215 -0.64 12.51 -3.25
C TYR A 215 -1.72 12.60 -4.33
N ILE A 216 -1.55 13.48 -5.32
CA ILE A 216 -2.54 13.66 -6.40
C ILE A 216 -2.49 12.50 -7.39
N PHE A 217 -1.32 11.86 -7.56
CA PHE A 217 -1.15 10.75 -8.48
C PHE A 217 -2.23 9.69 -8.27
N TYR A 218 -2.51 9.28 -7.02
CA TYR A 218 -3.46 8.21 -6.72
C TYR A 218 -4.89 8.47 -7.24
N PRO A 219 -5.63 9.51 -6.79
CA PRO A 219 -6.96 9.78 -7.31
C PRO A 219 -6.96 10.14 -8.81
N ALA A 220 -5.91 10.83 -9.30
CA ALA A 220 -5.87 11.27 -10.69
C ALA A 220 -5.72 10.12 -11.69
N HIS A 221 -4.84 9.14 -11.43
CA HIS A 221 -4.67 8.02 -12.35
C HIS A 221 -5.87 7.06 -12.30
N LEU A 222 -6.55 6.89 -11.16
CA LEU A 222 -7.79 6.11 -11.09
C LEU A 222 -8.90 6.71 -11.97
N LEU A 223 -9.11 8.04 -11.91
CA LEU A 223 -10.06 8.72 -12.80
C LEU A 223 -9.67 8.57 -14.28
N LEU A 224 -8.39 8.68 -14.60
CA LEU A 224 -7.89 8.49 -15.96
C LEU A 224 -8.16 7.06 -16.46
N LEU A 225 -7.85 6.04 -15.65
CA LEU A 225 -8.08 4.64 -15.99
C LEU A 225 -9.57 4.33 -16.14
N TYR A 226 -10.42 4.88 -15.26
CA TYR A 226 -11.87 4.78 -15.38
C TYR A 226 -12.37 5.36 -16.71
N ALA A 227 -11.95 6.58 -17.08
CA ALA A 227 -12.34 7.20 -18.35
C ALA A 227 -11.91 6.36 -19.57
N ILE A 228 -10.70 5.80 -19.54
CA ILE A 228 -10.22 4.89 -20.58
C ILE A 228 -11.06 3.61 -20.64
N SER A 229 -11.38 3.03 -19.48
CA SER A 229 -12.18 1.81 -19.37
C SER A 229 -13.59 1.98 -19.95
N GLN A 230 -14.24 3.12 -19.66
CA GLN A 230 -15.53 3.48 -20.24
C GLN A 230 -15.45 3.67 -21.76
N PHE A 231 -14.40 4.34 -22.26
CA PHE A 231 -14.19 4.52 -23.70
C PHE A 231 -14.02 3.19 -24.44
N ILE A 232 -13.25 2.24 -23.87
CA ILE A 232 -13.03 0.92 -24.47
C ILE A 232 -14.30 0.06 -24.43
N SER A 233 -15.05 0.13 -23.34
CA SER A 233 -16.26 -0.68 -23.13
C SER A 233 -17.50 -0.16 -23.86
N GLY A 234 -17.39 0.96 -24.57
CA GLY A 234 -18.52 1.61 -25.27
C GLY A 234 -19.48 2.36 -24.33
N GLY A 235 -19.02 2.76 -23.15
CA GLY A 235 -19.79 3.45 -22.11
C GLY A 235 -19.98 4.96 -22.31
N ILE A 236 -19.75 5.48 -23.52
CA ILE A 236 -20.06 6.86 -23.95
C ILE A 236 -20.60 6.81 -25.37
#